data_AF-A0A8K1D706-F1
#
_entry.id   AF-A0A8K1D706-F1
#
_cell.length_a   1.000
_cell.length_b   1.000
_cell.length_c   1.000
_cell.angle_alpha   90.00
_cell.angle_beta   90.00
_cell.angle_gamma   90.00
#
_symmetry.space_group_name_H-M   'P 1'
#
loop_
_entity.id
_entity.type
_entity.pdbx_description
1 polymer ?
#
loop_
_entity_poly.entity_id
_entity_poly.type
_entity_poly.pdbx_seq_one_letter_code
_entity_poly.pdbx_strand_id
1 'polypeptide(L)'
;MSRPLSDADRRRQISVRGLAGAENVGELKKNFNRHLHFTLVKDRNVATSRDYYMALAHTVRDHLVGRWLRTQQYYYEKDPK
;
A
#
# COMPACT_ATOMS: atom_id res chain seq x y z
N MET A 1 10.31 32.85 -8.04
CA MET A 1 9.09 32.34 -7.38
C MET A 1 8.51 31.24 -8.27
N SER A 2 8.71 29.97 -7.93
CA SER A 2 8.22 28.83 -8.71
C SER A 2 6.68 28.84 -8.73
N ARG A 3 6.06 28.68 -9.91
CA ARG A 3 4.59 28.61 -10.06
C ARG A 3 4.00 27.53 -9.15
N PRO A 4 2.81 27.75 -8.53
CA PRO A 4 2.13 26.69 -7.81
C PRO A 4 1.76 25.57 -8.80
N LEU A 5 2.20 24.35 -8.49
CA LEU A 5 1.91 23.15 -9.29
C LEU A 5 0.39 22.95 -9.38
N SER A 6 -0.14 22.75 -10.59
CA SER A 6 -1.56 22.43 -10.75
C SER A 6 -1.85 21.06 -10.13
N ASP A 7 -3.08 20.79 -9.70
CA ASP A 7 -3.45 19.48 -9.15
C ASP A 7 -3.23 18.33 -10.15
N ALA A 8 -3.26 18.63 -11.45
CA ALA A 8 -2.90 17.66 -12.50
C ALA A 8 -1.41 17.30 -12.46
N ASP A 9 -0.53 18.22 -12.08
CA ASP A 9 0.90 17.99 -11.95
C ASP A 9 1.23 17.20 -10.68
N ARG A 10 0.51 17.45 -9.58
CA ARG A 10 0.58 16.62 -8.36
C ARG A 10 0.16 15.17 -8.62
N ARG A 11 -0.86 14.97 -9.46
CA ARG A 11 -1.36 13.64 -9.88
C ARG A 11 -0.39 12.89 -10.79
N ARG A 12 0.42 13.60 -11.58
CA ARG A 12 1.45 13.02 -12.47
C ARG A 12 2.74 12.64 -11.74
N GLN A 13 3.03 13.24 -10.58
CA GLN A 13 4.28 13.02 -9.85
C GLN A 13 4.31 11.68 -9.08
N ILE A 14 3.18 11.02 -8.89
CA ILE A 14 3.08 9.68 -8.29
C ILE A 14 3.15 8.61 -9.40
N SER A 15 4.27 8.62 -10.11
CA SER A 15 4.65 7.58 -11.06
C SER A 15 5.10 6.32 -10.31
N VAL A 16 4.15 5.46 -9.93
CA VAL A 16 4.45 4.02 -9.88
C VAL A 16 3.92 3.42 -11.18
N ARG A 17 4.71 3.61 -12.23
CA ARG A 17 4.54 2.93 -13.52
C ARG A 17 5.13 1.52 -13.39
N GLY A 18 4.26 0.50 -13.49
CA GLY A 18 4.51 -0.75 -14.21
C GLY A 18 5.61 -1.71 -13.72
N LEU A 19 5.20 -2.98 -13.61
CA LEU A 19 5.99 -4.22 -13.56
C LEU A 19 6.62 -4.56 -12.20
N ALA A 20 6.05 -5.58 -11.56
CA ALA A 20 6.63 -6.30 -10.43
C ALA A 20 7.92 -7.04 -10.86
N GLY A 21 9.01 -6.30 -11.06
CA GLY A 21 10.33 -6.83 -11.33
C GLY A 21 11.26 -6.52 -10.16
N ALA A 22 11.66 -7.55 -9.41
CA ALA A 22 12.68 -7.54 -8.35
C ALA A 22 12.47 -6.64 -7.10
N GLU A 23 11.90 -5.44 -7.22
CA GLU A 23 11.65 -4.54 -6.07
C GLU A 23 10.52 -5.05 -5.15
N ASN A 24 9.56 -5.80 -5.70
CA ASN A 24 8.34 -6.22 -5.01
C ASN A 24 8.56 -7.30 -3.92
N VAL A 25 9.44 -8.29 -4.16
CA VAL A 25 9.58 -9.41 -3.20
C VAL A 25 10.31 -8.98 -1.92
N GLY A 26 11.33 -8.12 -2.05
CA GLY A 26 12.06 -7.58 -0.91
C GLY A 26 11.17 -6.71 -0.03
N GLU A 27 10.39 -5.83 -0.66
CA GLU A 27 9.42 -4.98 0.04
C GLU A 27 8.31 -5.80 0.68
N LEU A 28 7.77 -6.81 0.00
CA LEU A 28 6.75 -7.70 0.54
C LEU A 28 7.26 -8.43 1.80
N LYS A 29 8.48 -8.97 1.77
CA LYS A 29 9.10 -9.61 2.94
C LYS A 29 9.28 -8.62 4.10
N LYS A 30 9.70 -7.38 3.80
CA LYS A 30 9.84 -6.32 4.81
C LYS A 30 8.50 -5.97 5.45
N ASN A 31 7.48 -5.72 4.65
CA ASN A 31 6.14 -5.35 5.13
C ASN A 31 5.45 -6.50 5.87
N PHE A 32 5.64 -7.73 5.41
CA PHE A 32 5.17 -8.93 6.13
C PHE A 32 5.76 -9.01 7.54
N ASN A 33 7.10 -8.91 7.67
CA ASN A 33 7.74 -8.94 8.99
C ASN A 33 7.32 -7.74 9.85
N ARG A 34 7.11 -6.56 9.23
CA ARG A 34 6.58 -5.37 9.93
C ARG A 34 5.20 -5.66 10.52
N HIS A 35 4.28 -6.27 9.77
CA HIS A 35 2.96 -6.60 10.30
C HIS A 35 2.99 -7.71 11.35
N LEU A 36 3.83 -8.72 11.16
CA LEU A 36 4.01 -9.75 12.19
C LEU A 36 4.49 -9.14 13.51
N HIS A 37 5.46 -8.23 13.43
CA HIS A 37 6.07 -7.64 14.62
C HIS A 37 5.23 -6.53 15.25
N PHE A 38 4.77 -5.54 14.47
CA PHE A 38 4.12 -4.34 15.00
C PHE A 38 2.60 -4.42 15.00
N THR A 39 1.98 -5.21 14.11
CA THR A 39 0.51 -5.36 14.07
C THR A 39 0.05 -6.52 14.93
N LEU A 40 0.74 -7.67 14.86
CA LEU A 40 0.35 -8.86 15.62
C LEU A 40 1.11 -9.02 16.93
N VAL A 41 2.16 -8.23 17.16
CA VAL A 41 3.01 -8.31 18.37
C VAL A 41 3.58 -9.71 18.53
N LYS A 42 4.13 -10.24 17.44
CA LYS A 42 4.74 -11.57 17.39
C LYS A 42 6.17 -11.51 16.88
N ASP A 43 7.01 -12.36 17.46
CA ASP A 43 8.26 -12.78 16.83
C ASP A 43 8.05 -14.08 16.04
N ARG A 44 9.10 -14.53 15.36
CA ARG A 44 9.04 -15.76 14.55
C ARG A 44 8.99 -17.04 15.39
N ASN A 45 9.38 -17.00 16.66
CA ASN A 45 9.46 -18.17 17.53
C ASN A 45 8.08 -18.54 18.09
N VAL A 46 7.21 -17.56 18.31
CA VAL A 46 5.86 -17.77 18.86
C VAL A 46 4.73 -17.61 17.84
N ALA A 47 5.05 -17.28 16.58
CA ALA A 47 4.05 -17.07 15.54
C ALA A 47 3.41 -18.39 15.08
N THR A 48 2.08 -18.43 15.06
CA THR A 48 1.30 -19.56 14.53
C THR A 48 1.04 -19.39 13.03
N SER A 49 0.59 -20.45 12.36
CA SER A 49 0.17 -20.39 10.95
C SER A 49 -0.91 -19.32 10.70
N ARG A 50 -1.81 -19.09 11.66
CA ARG A 50 -2.83 -18.05 11.59
C ARG A 50 -2.22 -16.65 11.64
N ASP A 51 -1.18 -16.44 12.44
CA ASP A 51 -0.49 -15.15 12.53
C ASP A 51 0.22 -14.83 11.20
N TYR A 52 0.85 -15.83 10.59
CA TYR A 52 1.45 -15.66 9.26
C TYR A 52 0.41 -15.33 8.19
N TYR A 53 -0.75 -15.99 8.22
CA TYR A 53 -1.87 -15.64 7.33
C TYR A 53 -2.30 -14.18 7.53
N MET A 54 -2.51 -13.75 8.77
CA MET A 54 -2.93 -12.38 9.08
C MET A 54 -1.87 -11.34 8.68
N ALA A 55 -0.58 -11.61 8.91
CA ALA A 55 0.50 -10.73 8.51
C ALA A 55 0.55 -10.54 6.97
N LEU A 56 0.32 -11.61 6.21
CA LEU A 56 0.22 -11.53 4.75
C LEU A 56 -1.03 -10.75 4.32
N ALA A 57 -2.18 -11.02 4.93
CA ALA A 57 -3.44 -10.33 4.63
C ALA A 57 -3.32 -8.82 4.86
N HIS A 58 -2.70 -8.39 5.96
CA HIS A 58 -2.41 -6.98 6.22
C HIS A 58 -1.46 -6.38 5.18
N THR A 59 -0.43 -7.11 4.78
CA THR A 59 0.51 -6.67 3.75
C THR A 59 -0.21 -6.42 2.42
N VAL A 60 -1.06 -7.33 1.98
CA VAL A 60 -1.86 -7.18 0.75
C VAL A 60 -2.87 -6.03 0.88
N ARG A 61 -3.50 -5.88 2.04
CA ARG A 61 -4.47 -4.79 2.32
C ARG A 61 -3.84 -3.43 2.11
N ASP A 62 -2.60 -3.20 2.56
CA ASP A 62 -1.93 -1.91 2.42
C ASP A 62 -1.79 -1.50 0.94
N HIS A 63 -1.55 -2.45 0.03
CA HIS A 63 -1.52 -2.18 -1.41
C HIS A 63 -2.90 -1.82 -2.01
N LEU A 64 -3.98 -2.32 -1.42
CA LEU A 64 -5.35 -2.05 -1.89
C LEU A 64 -5.88 -0.70 -1.38
N VAL A 65 -5.61 -0.34 -0.12
CA VAL A 65 -6.16 0.85 0.53
C VAL A 65 -5.82 2.12 -0.26
N GLY A 66 -4.59 2.26 -0.74
CA GLY A 66 -4.19 3.44 -1.55
C GLY A 66 -4.90 3.53 -2.91
N ARG A 67 -5.34 2.41 -3.50
CA ARG A 67 -6.15 2.40 -4.73
C ARG A 67 -7.62 2.67 -4.42
N TRP A 68 -8.12 2.10 -3.34
CA TRP A 68 -9.50 2.29 -2.90
C TRP A 68 -9.78 3.75 -2.55
N LEU A 69 -8.91 4.39 -1.76
CA LEU A 69 -9.05 5.82 -1.40
C LEU A 69 -9.06 6.73 -2.64
N ARG A 70 -8.18 6.45 -3.62
CA ARG A 70 -8.18 7.20 -4.89
C ARG A 70 -9.47 7.03 -5.69
N THR A 71 -10.06 5.84 -5.65
CA THR A 71 -11.33 5.57 -6.32
C THR A 71 -12.45 6.36 -5.66
N GLN A 72 -12.51 6.39 -4.33
CA GLN A 72 -13.49 7.18 -3.58
C GLN A 72 -13.32 8.68 -3.85
N GLN A 73 -12.07 9.19 -3.83
CA GLN A 73 -11.78 10.59 -4.15
C GLN A 73 -12.20 10.94 -5.58
N TYR A 74 -11.96 10.05 -6.54
CA TYR A 74 -12.38 10.24 -7.92
C TYR A 74 -13.91 10.33 -8.05
N TYR A 75 -14.66 9.44 -7.38
CA TYR A 75 -16.12 9.51 -7.39
C TYR A 75 -16.65 10.80 -6.76
N TYR A 76 -16.04 11.27 -5.66
CA TYR A 76 -16.40 12.55 -5.06
C TYR A 76 -16.15 13.75 -5.99
N GLU A 77 -15.01 13.76 -6.69
CA GLU A 77 -14.66 14.87 -7.59
C GLU A 77 -15.44 14.88 -8.90
N LYS A 78 -15.83 13.71 -9.40
CA LYS A 78 -16.47 13.57 -10.71
C LYS A 78 -17.98 13.47 -10.63
N ASP A 79 -18.52 13.16 -9.45
CA ASP A 79 -19.94 12.90 -9.20
C ASP A 79 -20.60 12.10 -10.34
N PRO A 80 -20.02 10.95 -10.73
CA PRO A 80 -20.60 10.16 -11.80
C PRO A 80 -21.91 9.53 -11.34
N LYS A 81 -22.87 9.49 -12.26
CA LYS A 81 -24.21 8.94 -12.04
C LYS A 81 -24.20 7.42 -11.83
#